data_AF-A0A7C1T7Z5-F1
#
_entry.id   AF-A0A7C1T7Z5-F1
#
_cell.length_a   1.000
_cell.length_b   1.000
_cell.length_c   1.000
_cell.angle_alpha   90.00
_cell.angle_beta   90.00
_cell.angle_gamma   90.00
#
_symmetry.space_group_name_H-M   'P 1'
#
loop_
_entity.id
_entity.type
_entity.pdbx_description
1 polymer ?
#
loop_
_entity_poly.entity_id
_entity_poly.type
_entity_poly.pdbx_seq_one_letter_code
_entity_poly.pdbx_strand_id
1 'polypeptide(L)'
;YGLVYLSVAIFFSTLFKKRATALGGAIFLWFFFNMILPLVLLGIAVAGKALPDIINGNAPDWYYVLQLINPTSVYSALVSLNVGLELMETVGEYPTFYTTELLVTVLIIWITVFLILTFWRFRRKDI
;
A
#
# COMPACT_ATOMS: atom_id res chain seq x y z
N TYR A 1 4.06 7.31 4.40
CA TYR A 1 3.47 5.99 4.67
C TYR A 1 3.40 5.60 6.16
N GLY A 2 4.23 6.14 7.07
CA GLY A 2 4.23 5.74 8.48
C GLY A 2 2.88 5.85 9.21
N LEU A 3 2.10 6.91 8.98
CA LEU A 3 0.76 7.08 9.56
C LEU A 3 -0.23 5.99 9.13
N VAL A 4 -0.11 5.48 7.91
CA VAL A 4 -0.95 4.36 7.44
C VAL A 4 -0.68 3.13 8.30
N TYR A 5 0.58 2.71 8.43
CA TYR A 5 0.93 1.53 9.24
C TYR A 5 0.65 1.73 10.74
N LEU A 6 0.77 2.97 11.25
CA LEU A 6 0.35 3.30 12.61
C LEU A 6 -1.17 3.08 12.79
N SER A 7 -1.99 3.61 11.89
CA SER A 7 -3.46 3.43 11.96
C SER A 7 -3.86 1.95 11.90
N VAL A 8 -3.17 1.17 11.08
CA VAL A 8 -3.35 -0.29 10.99
C VAL A 8 -2.95 -0.98 12.30
N ALA A 9 -1.81 -0.61 12.89
CA ALA A 9 -1.35 -1.18 14.16
C ALA A 9 -2.34 -0.88 15.30
N ILE A 10 -2.86 0.35 15.35
CA ILE A 10 -3.90 0.74 16.30
C ILE A 10 -5.15 -0.12 16.10
N PHE A 11 -5.61 -0.33 14.86
CA PHE A 11 -6.74 -1.20 14.59
C PHE A 11 -6.50 -2.65 15.05
N PHE A 12 -5.34 -3.24 14.73
CA PHE A 12 -5.00 -4.60 15.17
C PHE A 12 -4.92 -4.73 16.70
N SER A 13 -4.52 -3.67 17.41
CA SER A 13 -4.55 -3.65 18.87
C SER A 13 -5.98 -3.82 19.43
N THR A 14 -7.00 -3.39 18.69
CA THR A 14 -8.40 -3.58 19.08
C THR A 14 -8.91 -4.99 18.79
N LEU A 15 -8.31 -5.70 17.82
CA LEU A 15 -8.73 -7.04 17.40
C LEU A 15 -8.17 -8.12 18.33
N PHE A 16 -6.89 -8.04 18.67
CA PHE A 16 -6.19 -9.11 19.38
C PHE A 16 -6.06 -8.83 20.88
N LYS A 17 -6.23 -9.86 21.71
CA LYS A 17 -6.08 -9.76 23.17
C LYS A 17 -4.62 -9.65 23.63
N LYS A 18 -3.69 -10.28 22.90
CA LYS A 18 -2.26 -10.29 23.23
C LYS A 18 -1.52 -9.24 22.41
N ARG A 19 -0.67 -8.44 23.07
CA ARG A 19 0.16 -7.41 22.42
C ARG A 19 1.03 -7.97 21.29
N ALA A 20 1.63 -9.14 21.51
CA ALA A 20 2.47 -9.81 20.52
C ALA A 20 1.71 -10.15 19.23
N THR A 21 0.45 -10.60 19.32
CA THR A 21 -0.38 -10.93 18.16
C THR A 21 -0.82 -9.69 17.38
N ALA A 22 -1.09 -8.58 18.07
CA ALA A 22 -1.40 -7.30 17.41
C ALA A 22 -0.23 -6.76 16.60
N LEU A 23 0.97 -6.77 17.18
CA LEU A 23 2.19 -6.41 16.48
C LEU A 23 2.45 -7.34 15.28
N GLY A 24 2.29 -8.65 15.49
CA GLY A 24 2.41 -9.65 14.43
C GLY A 24 1.45 -9.39 13.26
N GLY A 25 0.20 -8.99 13.53
CA GLY A 25 -0.77 -8.62 12.48
C GLY A 25 -0.33 -7.39 11.66
N ALA A 26 0.16 -6.35 12.31
CA ALA A 26 0.65 -5.15 11.62
C ALA A 26 1.90 -5.45 10.78
N ILE A 27 2.84 -6.22 11.33
CA ILE A 27 4.05 -6.67 10.63
C ILE A 27 3.68 -7.55 9.44
N PHE A 28 2.75 -8.49 9.62
CA PHE A 28 2.28 -9.35 8.54
C PHE A 28 1.66 -8.54 7.40
N LEU A 29 0.84 -7.53 7.71
CA LEU A 29 0.24 -6.68 6.69
C LEU A 29 1.31 -5.88 5.93
N TRP A 30 2.30 -5.34 6.64
CA TRP A 30 3.46 -4.71 6.00
C TRP A 30 4.23 -5.70 5.10
N PHE A 31 4.51 -6.90 5.61
CA PHE A 31 5.21 -7.96 4.88
C PHE A 31 4.43 -8.39 3.65
N PHE A 32 3.12 -8.54 3.75
CA PHE A 32 2.24 -8.89 2.64
C PHE A 32 2.39 -7.87 1.49
N PHE A 33 2.28 -6.58 1.79
CA PHE A 33 2.36 -5.55 0.75
C PHE A 33 3.77 -5.34 0.19
N ASN A 34 4.82 -5.48 1.00
CA ASN A 34 6.18 -5.14 0.58
C ASN A 34 6.99 -6.35 0.10
N MET A 35 6.57 -7.58 0.42
CA MET A 35 7.27 -8.81 0.04
C MET A 35 6.40 -9.73 -0.80
N ILE A 36 5.20 -10.08 -0.33
CA ILE A 36 4.33 -11.05 -1.03
C ILE A 36 3.74 -10.45 -2.30
N LEU A 37 3.13 -9.27 -2.21
CA LEU A 37 2.45 -8.64 -3.34
C LEU A 37 3.39 -8.38 -4.53
N PRO A 38 4.61 -7.82 -4.36
CA PRO A 38 5.53 -7.64 -5.47
C PRO A 38 5.93 -8.96 -6.12
N LEU A 39 6.12 -10.02 -5.33
CA LEU A 39 6.42 -11.36 -5.84
C LEU A 39 5.25 -11.92 -6.68
N VAL A 40 4.02 -11.73 -6.21
CA VAL A 40 2.80 -12.15 -6.94
C VAL A 40 2.64 -11.36 -8.24
N LEU A 41 2.82 -10.03 -8.19
CA LEU A 41 2.75 -9.17 -9.38
C LEU A 41 3.83 -9.52 -10.39
N LEU A 42 5.04 -9.85 -9.94
CA LEU A 42 6.11 -10.35 -10.79
C LEU A 42 5.71 -11.67 -11.48
N GLY A 43 5.15 -12.62 -10.73
CA GLY A 43 4.66 -13.88 -11.28
C GLY A 43 3.57 -13.68 -12.35
N ILE A 44 2.62 -12.78 -12.11
CA ILE A 44 1.57 -12.41 -13.07
C ILE A 44 2.19 -11.74 -14.30
N ALA A 45 3.14 -10.83 -14.11
CA ALA A 45 3.83 -10.14 -15.20
C ALA A 45 4.61 -11.11 -16.10
N VAL A 46 5.28 -12.12 -15.51
CA VAL A 46 5.98 -13.17 -16.26
C VAL A 46 4.98 -14.02 -17.05
N ALA A 47 3.91 -14.49 -16.40
CA ALA A 47 2.90 -15.33 -17.05
C ALA A 47 2.17 -14.60 -18.19
N GLY A 48 1.90 -13.31 -18.01
CA GLY A 48 1.26 -12.45 -19.01
C GLY A 48 2.20 -11.85 -20.05
N LYS A 49 3.50 -12.20 -20.03
CA LYS A 49 4.55 -11.60 -20.87
C LYS A 49 4.66 -10.07 -20.78
N ALA A 50 4.16 -9.47 -19.70
CA ALA A 50 4.23 -8.04 -19.44
C ALA A 50 5.55 -7.62 -18.77
N LEU A 51 6.36 -8.59 -18.32
CA LEU A 51 7.63 -8.30 -17.63
C LEU A 51 8.60 -7.44 -18.46
N PRO A 52 8.85 -7.71 -19.76
CA PRO A 52 9.71 -6.86 -20.57
C PRO A 52 9.19 -5.43 -20.66
N ASP A 53 7.88 -5.24 -20.80
CA ASP A 53 7.26 -3.92 -20.90
C ASP A 53 7.41 -3.14 -19.58
N ILE A 54 7.23 -3.81 -18.44
CA ILE A 54 7.44 -3.22 -17.11
C ILE A 54 8.91 -2.80 -16.92
N ILE A 55 9.87 -3.65 -17.32
CA ILE A 55 11.31 -3.34 -17.21
C ILE A 55 11.72 -2.23 -18.19
N ASN A 56 11.03 -2.06 -19.31
CA ASN A 56 11.29 -0.97 -20.25
C ASN A 56 10.54 0.32 -19.88
N GLY A 57 9.81 0.33 -18.76
CA GLY A 57 9.08 1.49 -18.28
C GLY A 57 7.75 1.77 -18.98
N ASN A 58 7.21 0.78 -19.68
CA ASN A 58 5.89 0.79 -20.29
C ASN A 58 4.97 -0.23 -19.60
N ALA A 59 4.91 -0.18 -18.28
CA ALA A 59 4.08 -1.11 -17.51
C ALA A 59 2.59 -0.91 -17.85
N PRO A 60 1.80 -1.99 -17.94
CA PRO A 60 0.38 -1.89 -18.27
C PRO A 60 -0.42 -1.27 -17.12
N ASP A 61 -1.52 -0.56 -17.43
CA ASP A 61 -2.33 0.18 -16.44
C ASP A 61 -2.78 -0.66 -15.24
N TRP A 62 -3.13 -1.94 -15.46
CA TRP A 62 -3.57 -2.84 -14.39
C TRP A 62 -2.48 -3.01 -13.31
N TYR A 63 -1.20 -2.95 -13.68
CA TYR A 63 -0.09 -3.10 -12.76
C TYR A 63 -0.04 -1.92 -11.79
N TYR A 64 -0.18 -0.70 -12.32
CA TYR A 64 -0.29 0.51 -11.53
C TYR A 64 -1.55 0.53 -10.66
N VAL A 65 -2.70 0.12 -11.18
CA VAL A 65 -3.94 0.02 -10.39
C VAL A 65 -3.76 -0.91 -9.17
N LEU A 66 -3.08 -2.05 -9.33
CA LEU A 66 -2.81 -2.96 -8.21
C LEU A 66 -1.79 -2.37 -7.22
N GLN A 67 -0.82 -1.59 -7.69
CA GLN A 67 0.12 -0.89 -6.81
C GLN A 67 -0.58 0.15 -5.92
N LEU A 68 -1.70 0.74 -6.34
CA LEU A 68 -2.46 1.68 -5.50
C LEU A 68 -2.98 1.07 -4.20
N ILE A 69 -3.08 -0.27 -4.13
CA ILE A 69 -3.46 -0.96 -2.91
C ILE A 69 -2.32 -0.93 -1.88
N ASN A 70 -1.06 -0.87 -2.32
CA ASN A 70 0.10 -0.84 -1.43
C ASN A 70 0.43 0.60 -0.98
N PRO A 71 0.23 0.96 0.30
CA PRO A 71 0.50 2.32 0.78
C PRO A 71 1.98 2.71 0.72
N THR A 72 2.91 1.75 0.71
CA THR A 72 4.33 2.04 0.47
C THR A 72 4.54 2.48 -0.98
N SER A 73 4.04 1.71 -1.96
CA SER A 73 4.15 2.04 -3.39
C SER A 73 3.51 3.39 -3.71
N VAL A 74 2.31 3.66 -3.18
CA VAL A 74 1.61 4.94 -3.35
C VAL A 74 2.44 6.11 -2.82
N TYR A 75 3.06 5.95 -1.64
CA TYR A 75 3.91 6.99 -1.09
C TYR A 75 5.19 7.21 -1.91
N SER A 76 5.84 6.13 -2.35
CA SER A 76 7.03 6.23 -3.19
C SER A 76 6.73 6.93 -4.51
N ALA A 77 5.59 6.60 -5.15
CA ALA A 77 5.13 7.28 -6.35
C ALA A 77 4.83 8.76 -6.11
N LEU A 78 4.20 9.08 -4.98
CA LEU A 78 3.90 10.47 -4.61
C LEU A 78 5.19 11.30 -4.44
N VAL A 79 6.20 10.73 -3.79
CA VAL A 79 7.50 11.41 -3.62
C VAL A 79 8.22 11.54 -4.95
N SER A 80 8.24 10.49 -5.77
CA SER A 80 8.85 10.51 -7.11
C SER A 80 8.25 11.63 -7.97
N LEU A 81 6.92 11.74 -8.02
CA LEU A 81 6.22 12.76 -8.82
C LEU A 81 6.44 14.20 -8.35
N ASN A 82 6.61 14.45 -7.05
CA ASN A 82 6.62 15.81 -6.50
C ASN A 82 8.03 16.30 -6.10
N VAL A 83 8.96 15.38 -5.86
CA VAL A 83 10.30 15.69 -5.36
C VAL A 83 11.38 15.26 -6.36
N GLY A 84 11.04 14.44 -7.36
CA GLY A 84 12.01 13.90 -8.33
C GLY A 84 13.00 12.90 -7.72
N LEU A 85 12.71 12.40 -6.51
CA LEU A 85 13.48 11.37 -5.84
C LEU A 85 12.81 10.02 -6.07
N GLU A 86 13.48 9.14 -6.81
CA GLU A 86 13.07 7.74 -6.96
C GLU A 86 13.41 6.98 -5.67
N LEU A 87 12.43 6.87 -4.78
CA LEU A 87 12.56 6.12 -3.51
C LEU A 87 12.45 4.61 -3.69
N MET A 88 11.97 4.15 -4.84
CA MET A 88 11.92 2.75 -5.27
C MET A 88 12.27 2.71 -6.75
N GLU A 89 12.76 1.55 -7.23
CA GLU A 89 13.02 1.29 -8.65
C GLU A 89 11.71 1.38 -9.45
N THR A 90 11.25 2.59 -9.75
CA THR A 90 10.18 2.82 -10.70
C THR A 90 10.84 3.04 -12.03
N VAL A 91 10.86 1.97 -12.81
CA VAL A 91 11.32 2.03 -14.19
C VAL A 91 10.21 2.67 -15.00
N GLY A 92 10.41 3.90 -15.49
CA GLY A 92 9.53 4.55 -16.46
C GLY A 92 8.62 5.67 -15.95
N GLU A 93 7.91 6.28 -16.90
CA GLU A 93 6.92 7.33 -16.64
C GLU A 93 5.64 6.75 -16.03
N TYR A 94 5.08 7.43 -15.04
CA TYR A 94 3.79 7.05 -14.48
C TYR A 94 2.66 7.32 -15.49
N PRO A 95 1.58 6.51 -15.47
CA PRO A 95 0.44 6.75 -16.34
C PRO A 95 -0.28 8.05 -15.95
N THR A 96 -1.03 8.63 -16.89
CA THR A 96 -1.67 9.95 -16.73
C THR A 96 -2.66 10.05 -15.56
N PHE A 97 -3.20 8.92 -15.09
CA PHE A 97 -4.10 8.87 -13.93
C PHE A 97 -3.37 8.87 -12.59
N TYR A 98 -2.04 8.67 -12.56
CA TYR A 98 -1.21 8.77 -11.36
C TYR A 98 -0.96 10.24 -11.03
N THR A 99 -1.96 10.90 -10.46
CA THR A 99 -1.88 12.29 -10.03
C THR A 99 -1.53 12.39 -8.55
N THR A 100 -0.85 13.48 -8.15
CA THR A 100 -0.58 13.80 -6.74
C THR A 100 -1.85 13.73 -5.89
N GLU A 101 -2.96 14.25 -6.40
CA GLU A 101 -4.26 14.27 -5.74
C GLU A 101 -4.81 12.86 -5.47
N LEU A 102 -4.73 11.97 -6.47
CA LEU A 102 -5.16 10.58 -6.34
C LEU A 102 -4.33 9.85 -5.28
N LEU A 103 -3.01 9.97 -5.34
CA LEU A 103 -2.10 9.28 -4.41
C LEU A 103 -2.29 9.76 -2.96
N VAL A 104 -2.44 11.07 -2.75
CA VAL A 104 -2.76 11.63 -1.42
C VAL A 104 -4.12 11.12 -0.93
N THR A 105 -5.13 11.11 -1.80
CA THR A 105 -6.48 10.62 -1.47
C THR A 105 -6.45 9.16 -1.05
N VAL A 106 -5.72 8.30 -1.76
CA VAL A 106 -5.55 6.89 -1.40
C VAL A 106 -4.93 6.74 -0.01
N LEU A 107 -3.88 7.50 0.31
CA LEU A 107 -3.26 7.46 1.64
C LEU A 107 -4.22 7.93 2.75
N ILE A 108 -5.02 8.97 2.49
CA ILE A 108 -6.03 9.47 3.42
C ILE A 108 -7.13 8.42 3.63
N ILE A 109 -7.59 7.76 2.56
CA ILE A 109 -8.58 6.67 2.64
C ILE A 109 -8.05 5.55 3.53
N TRP A 110 -6.79 5.12 3.33
CA TRP A 110 -6.17 4.11 4.20
C TRP A 110 -6.21 4.52 5.68
N ILE A 111 -5.77 5.73 6.01
CA ILE A 111 -5.75 6.21 7.40
C ILE A 111 -7.16 6.26 7.98
N THR A 112 -8.09 6.91 7.26
CA THR A 112 -9.46 7.12 7.72
C THR A 112 -10.23 5.81 7.88
N VAL A 113 -10.10 4.86 6.95
CA VAL A 113 -10.75 3.54 7.04
C VAL A 113 -10.31 2.81 8.31
N PHE A 114 -9.00 2.69 8.58
CA PHE A 114 -8.52 1.97 9.76
C PHE A 114 -8.87 2.68 11.08
N LEU A 115 -8.89 4.01 11.10
CA LEU A 115 -9.33 4.76 12.27
C LEU A 115 -10.84 4.61 12.53
N ILE A 116 -11.67 4.63 11.49
CA ILE A 116 -13.12 4.40 11.60
C ILE A 116 -13.38 2.97 12.11
N LEU A 117 -12.68 1.97 11.56
CA LEU A 117 -12.79 0.58 12.00
C LEU A 117 -12.36 0.41 13.46
N THR A 118 -11.29 1.11 13.88
CA THR A 118 -10.83 1.16 15.26
C THR A 118 -11.92 1.72 16.18
N PHE A 119 -12.47 2.89 15.85
CA PHE A 119 -13.53 3.54 16.63
C PHE A 119 -14.78 2.66 16.75
N TRP A 120 -15.22 2.09 15.63
CA TRP A 120 -16.36 1.16 15.60
C TRP A 120 -16.14 -0.06 16.47
N ARG A 121 -14.92 -0.60 16.51
CA ARG A 121 -14.59 -1.76 17.32
C ARG A 121 -14.56 -1.44 18.82
N PHE A 122 -14.02 -0.29 19.21
CA PHE A 122 -14.04 0.17 20.60
C PHE A 122 -15.48 0.36 21.11
N ARG A 123 -16.33 1.01 20.33
CA ARG A 123 -17.75 1.21 20.70
C ARG A 123 -18.50 -0.09 20.94
N ARG A 124 -18.12 -1.18 20.28
CA ARG A 124 -18.70 -2.52 20.48
C ARG A 124 -18.11 -3.31 21.65
N LYS A 125 -17.01 -2.85 22.25
CA LYS A 125 -16.38 -3.49 23.41
C LYS A 125 -16.75 -2.81 24.74
N ASP A 126 -17.23 -1.57 24.71
CA ASP A 126 -17.68 -0.79 25.88
C ASP A 126 -19.17 -1.04 26.26
N ILE A 127 -19.75 -2.19 25.88
CA ILE A 127 -21.07 -2.67 26.32
C ILE A 127 -20.93 -4.12 26.75
#